data_AF-A0A5J4Q6K7-F1
#
_entry.id   AF-A0A5J4Q6K7-F1
#
_cell.length_a   1.000
_cell.length_b   1.000
_cell.length_c   1.000
_cell.angle_alpha   90.00
_cell.angle_beta   90.00
_cell.angle_gamma   90.00
#
_symmetry.space_group_name_H-M   'P 1'
#
loop_
_entity.id
_entity.type
_entity.pdbx_description
1 polymer ?
#
loop_
_entity_poly.entity_id
_entity_poly.type
_entity_poly.pdbx_seq_one_letter_code
_entity_poly.pdbx_strand_id
1 'polypeptide(L)'
;MKNYVDVILQLPIPRCFTYLLPDKQIKDIQIGCRVVVPFGNRKFYTAIVCRLHQCTPTEYEVKEISTVLDASPVLFPVQFKFWQWLADYYLCTQGDIYKAALPAGLRLESETVIVYNPDFETEKQLSANEQKVLDSLRKEPERDITKLQKDTDIKNILPVVKSLLDKEALYLKEELRRTYKPKTEVRIRLAKKIDGEESLKQLFNEL
;
A
#
# COMPACT_ATOMS: atom_id res chain seq x y z
N MET A 1 14.16 24.89 15.34
CA MET A 1 13.08 24.17 16.04
C MET A 1 12.76 22.92 15.24
N LYS A 2 12.53 21.77 15.90
CA LYS A 2 12.19 20.53 15.18
C LYS A 2 10.75 20.61 14.67
N ASN A 3 10.52 20.20 13.43
CA ASN A 3 9.20 20.10 12.85
C ASN A 3 8.79 18.63 12.76
N TYR A 4 7.50 18.36 12.92
CA TYR A 4 6.92 17.04 12.93
C TYR A 4 5.71 17.00 12.00
N VAL A 5 5.44 15.81 11.47
CA VAL A 5 4.28 15.53 10.65
C VAL A 5 3.48 14.38 11.25
N ASP A 6 2.17 14.57 11.36
CA ASP A 6 1.25 13.46 11.59
C ASP A 6 0.80 12.92 10.25
N VAL A 7 0.80 11.60 10.13
CA VAL A 7 0.45 10.93 8.87
C VAL A 7 -0.61 9.84 9.07
N ILE A 8 -1.45 9.68 8.05
CA ILE A 8 -2.39 8.58 7.91
C ILE A 8 -1.70 7.49 7.09
N LEU A 9 -1.57 6.30 7.67
CA LEU A 9 -1.09 5.10 6.99
C LEU A 9 -2.27 4.32 6.40
N GLN A 10 -2.06 3.63 5.29
CA GLN A 10 -3.04 2.71 4.68
C GLN A 10 -3.16 1.38 5.43
N LEU A 11 -3.28 1.47 6.75
CA LEU A 11 -3.37 0.35 7.69
C LEU A 11 -4.62 0.54 8.57
N PRO A 12 -5.28 -0.54 9.01
CA PRO A 12 -6.48 -0.50 9.85
C PRO A 12 -6.13 -0.11 11.30
N ILE A 13 -5.63 1.12 11.51
CA ILE A 13 -5.15 1.61 12.80
C ILE A 13 -5.87 2.93 13.11
N PRO A 14 -6.55 3.06 14.26
CA PRO A 14 -7.41 4.21 14.58
C PRO A 14 -6.61 5.43 15.09
N ARG A 15 -5.36 5.62 14.64
CA ARG A 15 -4.51 6.76 15.02
C ARG A 15 -3.58 7.17 13.90
N CYS A 16 -3.24 8.46 13.87
CA CYS A 16 -2.13 8.97 13.07
C CYS A 16 -0.79 8.62 13.74
N PHE A 17 0.28 8.62 12.94
CA PHE A 17 1.64 8.43 13.43
C PHE A 17 2.46 9.68 13.19
N THR A 18 3.28 10.04 14.18
CA THR A 18 4.12 11.23 14.12
C THR A 18 5.52 10.87 13.68
N TYR A 19 6.05 11.64 12.74
CA TYR A 19 7.42 11.52 12.23
C TYR A 19 8.14 12.85 12.31
N LEU A 20 9.46 12.81 12.45
CA LEU A 20 10.32 13.99 12.32
C LEU A 20 10.38 14.42 10.85
N LEU A 21 10.23 15.72 10.61
CA LEU A 21 10.40 16.35 9.30
C LEU A 21 11.83 16.88 9.17
N PRO A 22 12.68 16.29 8.30
CA PRO A 22 14.02 16.80 8.07
C PRO A 22 13.98 18.19 7.44
N ASP A 23 14.90 19.07 7.84
CA ASP A 23 14.92 20.47 7.41
C ASP A 23 14.92 20.65 5.89
N LYS A 24 15.60 19.73 5.18
CA LYS A 24 15.68 19.71 3.73
C LYS A 24 14.33 19.54 3.01
N GLN A 25 13.30 19.02 3.68
CA GLN A 25 11.98 18.73 3.10
C GLN A 25 10.89 19.72 3.52
N ILE A 26 11.22 20.70 4.37
CA ILE A 26 10.25 21.67 4.89
C ILE A 26 9.57 22.47 3.77
N LYS A 27 10.28 22.80 2.70
CA LYS A 27 9.75 23.60 1.59
C LYS A 27 8.80 22.83 0.69
N ASP A 28 8.94 21.51 0.64
CA ASP A 28 8.25 20.66 -0.32
C ASP A 28 7.00 20.01 0.30
N ILE A 29 6.81 20.11 1.62
CA ILE A 29 5.75 19.41 2.33
C ILE A 29 4.53 20.29 2.57
N GLN A 30 3.35 19.72 2.30
CA GLN A 30 2.05 20.33 2.58
C GLN A 30 1.11 19.27 3.15
N ILE A 31 0.09 19.72 3.89
CA ILE A 31 -1.01 18.85 4.32
C ILE A 31 -1.69 18.30 3.06
N GLY A 32 -1.93 16.98 3.04
CA GLY A 32 -2.51 16.27 1.90
C GLY A 32 -1.51 15.73 0.90
N CYS A 33 -0.21 16.05 1.03
CA CYS A 33 0.84 15.40 0.25
C CYS A 33 1.14 14.00 0.79
N ARG A 34 1.58 13.10 -0.10
CA ARG A 34 2.10 11.81 0.31
C ARG A 34 3.58 11.89 0.67
N VAL A 35 3.94 11.12 1.67
CA VAL A 35 5.31 10.92 2.14
C VAL A 35 5.62 9.43 2.26
N VAL A 36 6.88 9.07 2.10
CA VAL A 36 7.37 7.73 2.42
C VAL A 36 7.82 7.72 3.86
N VAL A 37 7.31 6.77 4.64
CA VAL A 37 7.67 6.61 6.05
C VAL A 37 8.07 5.17 6.38
N PRO A 38 9.05 4.96 7.26
CA PRO A 38 9.35 3.64 7.78
C PRO A 38 8.29 3.23 8.80
N PHE A 39 7.78 2.00 8.70
CA PHE A 39 6.82 1.44 9.64
C PHE A 39 7.11 -0.03 9.94
N GLY A 40 7.25 -0.38 11.23
CA GLY A 40 7.63 -1.73 11.65
C GLY A 40 9.03 -2.16 11.17
N ASN A 41 9.22 -3.46 10.95
CA ASN A 41 10.50 -4.05 10.56
C ASN A 41 10.74 -3.92 9.05
N ARG A 42 11.53 -2.92 8.67
CA ARG A 42 12.06 -2.71 7.31
C ARG A 42 11.01 -2.52 6.20
N LYS A 43 9.78 -2.13 6.54
CA LYS A 43 8.76 -1.76 5.55
C LYS A 43 8.67 -0.25 5.41
N PHE A 44 8.57 0.22 4.18
CA PHE A 44 8.22 1.58 3.83
C PHE A 44 6.79 1.60 3.31
N TYR A 45 6.04 2.59 3.78
CA TYR A 45 4.68 2.85 3.36
C TYR A 45 4.56 4.25 2.80
N THR A 46 3.67 4.41 1.83
CA THR A 46 3.17 5.73 1.45
C THR A 46 2.10 6.17 2.43
N ALA A 47 2.28 7.32 3.07
CA ALA A 47 1.38 7.90 4.05
C ALA A 47 0.94 9.30 3.60
N ILE A 48 -0.23 9.78 4.05
CA ILE A 48 -0.72 11.13 3.75
C ILE A 48 -0.50 12.03 4.96
N VAL A 49 0.13 13.19 4.77
CA VAL A 49 0.32 14.20 5.81
C VAL A 49 -1.02 14.81 6.18
N CYS A 50 -1.46 14.70 7.43
CA CYS A 50 -2.70 15.31 7.91
C CYS A 50 -2.47 16.53 8.81
N ARG A 51 -1.28 16.65 9.42
CA ARG A 51 -0.91 17.78 10.28
C ARG A 51 0.59 18.06 10.24
N LEU A 52 0.94 19.35 10.32
CA LEU A 52 2.29 19.84 10.56
C LEU A 52 2.32 20.52 11.93
N HIS A 53 3.32 20.22 12.77
CA HIS A 53 3.43 20.82 14.09
C HIS A 53 4.86 20.84 14.62
N GLN A 54 5.08 21.54 15.75
CA GLN A 54 6.36 21.59 16.47
C GLN A 54 6.27 20.97 17.87
N CYS A 55 5.12 20.36 18.20
CA CYS A 55 4.94 19.65 19.47
C CYS A 55 5.78 18.37 19.49
N THR A 56 6.79 18.31 20.36
CA THR A 56 7.64 17.13 20.53
C THR A 56 6.83 15.96 21.08
N PRO A 57 6.80 14.80 20.40
CA PRO A 57 6.12 13.62 20.92
C PRO A 57 6.80 13.07 22.18
N THR A 58 6.01 12.65 23.15
CA THR A 58 6.50 12.12 24.44
C THR A 58 6.34 10.60 24.56
N GLU A 59 5.47 10.01 23.76
CA GLU A 59 5.07 8.61 23.88
C GLU A 59 6.08 7.61 23.27
N TYR A 60 6.87 8.04 22.28
CA TYR A 60 7.81 7.18 21.57
C TYR A 60 8.90 7.98 20.85
N GLU A 61 10.01 7.31 20.55
CA GLU A 61 11.05 7.85 19.67
C GLU A 61 10.53 7.92 18.23
N VAL A 62 10.51 9.14 17.68
CA VAL A 62 10.06 9.35 16.30
C VAL A 62 11.15 9.06 15.29
N LYS A 63 10.77 8.38 14.22
CA LYS A 63 11.60 8.22 13.02
C LYS A 63 11.44 9.42 12.10
N GLU A 64 12.38 9.61 11.18
CA GLU A 64 12.27 10.61 10.12
C GLU A 64 11.38 10.11 8.97
N ILE A 65 10.69 11.05 8.31
CA ILE A 65 10.15 10.78 6.97
C ILE A 65 11.31 10.57 5.99
N SER A 66 11.16 9.62 5.06
CA SER A 66 12.18 9.32 4.06
C SER A 66 12.17 10.37 2.94
N THR A 67 11.00 10.67 2.37
CA THR A 67 10.84 11.63 1.28
C THR A 67 9.39 12.07 1.11
N VAL A 68 9.20 13.29 0.62
CA VAL A 68 7.92 13.75 0.06
C VAL A 68 7.79 13.20 -1.37
N LEU A 69 6.61 12.72 -1.74
CA LEU A 69 6.34 12.13 -3.06
C LEU A 69 5.63 13.09 -4.02
N ASP A 70 4.91 14.07 -3.49
CA ASP A 70 4.05 14.96 -4.28
C ASP A 70 4.49 16.41 -4.16
N ALA A 71 4.49 17.14 -5.29
CA ALA A 71 4.73 18.58 -5.32
C ALA A 71 3.52 19.41 -4.84
N SER A 72 2.34 18.81 -4.84
CA SER A 72 1.09 19.43 -4.41
C SER A 72 0.18 18.40 -3.70
N PRO A 73 -0.74 18.84 -2.83
CA PRO A 73 -1.64 17.94 -2.12
C PRO A 73 -2.46 17.07 -3.07
N VAL A 74 -2.53 15.77 -2.76
CA VAL A 74 -3.44 14.82 -3.44
C VAL A 74 -4.75 14.64 -2.66
N LEU A 75 -4.77 15.04 -1.39
CA LEU A 75 -5.94 15.03 -0.53
C LEU A 75 -6.21 16.43 0.04
N PHE A 76 -7.40 16.95 -0.22
CA PHE A 76 -7.83 18.30 0.13
C PHE A 76 -8.65 18.31 1.44
N PRO A 77 -8.79 19.47 2.11
CA PRO A 77 -9.48 19.58 3.39
C PRO A 77 -10.92 19.03 3.40
N VAL A 78 -11.67 19.17 2.30
CA VAL A 78 -13.03 18.63 2.19
C VAL A 78 -13.02 17.10 2.21
N GLN A 79 -12.02 16.48 1.57
CA GLN A 79 -11.89 15.03 1.54
C GLN A 79 -11.43 14.48 2.88
N PHE A 80 -10.58 15.18 3.63
CA PHE A 80 -10.27 14.81 5.02
C PHE A 80 -11.52 14.77 5.89
N LYS A 81 -12.40 15.78 5.78
CA LYS A 81 -13.69 15.79 6.50
C LYS A 81 -14.59 14.62 6.07
N PHE A 82 -14.62 14.33 4.78
CA PHE A 82 -15.39 13.21 4.25
C PHE A 82 -14.85 11.85 4.72
N TRP A 83 -13.53 11.67 4.73
CA TRP A 83 -12.89 10.47 5.27
C TRP A 83 -13.17 10.30 6.76
N GLN A 84 -13.16 11.39 7.54
CA GLN A 84 -13.56 11.32 8.93
C GLN A 84 -15.01 10.87 9.08
N TRP A 85 -15.94 11.47 8.32
CA TRP A 85 -17.35 11.08 8.33
C TRP A 85 -17.55 9.61 7.95
N LEU A 86 -16.86 9.13 6.91
CA LEU A 86 -16.90 7.73 6.50
C LEU A 86 -16.38 6.80 7.60
N ALA A 87 -15.29 7.17 8.27
CA ALA A 87 -14.68 6.37 9.34
C ALA A 87 -15.66 6.21 10.50
N ASP A 88 -16.27 7.32 10.92
CA ASP A 88 -17.25 7.37 11.99
C ASP A 88 -18.53 6.60 11.62
N TYR A 89 -19.03 6.76 10.39
CA TYR A 89 -20.28 6.13 9.94
C TYR A 89 -20.14 4.62 9.73
N TYR A 90 -19.04 4.18 9.12
CA TYR A 90 -18.81 2.77 8.81
C TYR A 90 -17.99 2.03 9.88
N LEU A 91 -17.70 2.68 11.01
CA LEU A 91 -16.93 2.12 12.13
C LEU A 91 -15.58 1.52 11.68
N CYS A 92 -14.91 2.23 10.78
CA CYS A 92 -13.59 1.84 10.26
C CYS A 92 -12.56 2.95 10.53
N THR A 93 -11.32 2.73 10.11
CA THR A 93 -10.26 3.73 10.32
C THR A 93 -10.06 4.59 9.07
N GLN A 94 -9.49 5.78 9.24
CA GLN A 94 -9.07 6.59 8.09
C GLN A 94 -8.07 5.85 7.18
N GLY A 95 -7.29 4.93 7.74
CA GLY A 95 -6.38 4.09 6.96
C GLY A 95 -7.08 3.06 6.07
N ASP A 96 -8.24 2.53 6.50
CA ASP A 96 -9.09 1.68 5.65
C ASP A 96 -9.65 2.45 4.47
N ILE A 97 -10.12 3.68 4.72
CA ILE A 97 -10.65 4.57 3.69
C ILE A 97 -9.56 4.99 2.73
N TYR A 98 -8.37 5.34 3.24
CA TYR A 98 -7.21 5.62 2.40
C TYR A 98 -6.95 4.45 1.45
N LYS A 99 -6.85 3.22 1.98
CA LYS A 99 -6.60 2.03 1.17
C LYS A 99 -7.65 1.81 0.07
N ALA A 100 -8.91 2.15 0.34
CA ALA A 100 -10.01 2.03 -0.62
C ALA A 100 -10.11 3.22 -1.61
N ALA A 101 -9.75 4.42 -1.17
CA ALA A 101 -9.98 5.65 -1.92
C ALA A 101 -8.87 5.97 -2.94
N LEU A 102 -7.61 5.60 -2.65
CA LEU A 102 -6.51 5.89 -3.57
C LEU A 102 -6.24 4.71 -4.52
N PRO A 103 -5.99 4.97 -5.83
CA PRO A 103 -5.53 3.97 -6.78
C PRO A 103 -4.23 3.30 -6.33
N ALA A 104 -3.97 2.04 -6.72
CA ALA A 104 -2.75 1.35 -6.32
C ALA A 104 -1.47 2.06 -6.78
N GLY A 105 -1.49 2.73 -7.94
CA GLY A 105 -0.41 3.59 -8.43
C GLY A 105 0.06 4.60 -7.39
N LEU A 106 -0.87 5.04 -6.53
CA LEU A 106 -0.60 6.02 -5.50
C LEU A 106 -0.31 5.42 -4.12
N ARG A 107 -0.45 4.10 -3.97
CA ARG A 107 -0.38 3.35 -2.71
C ARG A 107 0.87 2.47 -2.62
N LEU A 108 2.00 2.94 -3.14
CA LEU A 108 3.24 2.17 -3.19
C LEU A 108 3.73 1.78 -1.79
N GLU A 109 4.12 0.52 -1.64
CA GLU A 109 4.70 -0.07 -0.44
C GLU A 109 5.91 -0.93 -0.81
N SER A 110 6.73 -1.29 0.17
CA SER A 110 7.84 -2.22 0.00
C SER A 110 7.48 -3.54 -0.69
N GLU A 111 6.25 -4.04 -0.53
CA GLU A 111 5.79 -5.32 -1.08
C GLU A 111 5.00 -5.18 -2.40
N THR A 112 4.84 -3.96 -2.91
CA THR A 112 4.20 -3.73 -4.21
C THR A 112 4.99 -4.40 -5.33
N VAL A 113 4.31 -5.15 -6.19
CA VAL A 113 4.91 -5.80 -7.36
C VAL A 113 4.78 -4.88 -8.56
N ILE A 114 5.92 -4.61 -9.20
CA ILE A 114 6.02 -3.77 -10.39
C ILE A 114 6.46 -4.61 -11.58
N VAL A 115 5.94 -4.25 -12.76
CA VAL A 115 6.17 -4.95 -14.02
C VAL A 115 6.74 -3.96 -15.03
N TYR A 116 7.79 -4.36 -15.74
CA TYR A 116 8.34 -3.56 -16.84
C TYR A 116 7.34 -3.45 -17.99
N ASN A 117 7.19 -2.25 -18.57
CA ASN A 117 6.44 -2.06 -19.80
C ASN A 117 7.35 -2.37 -21.01
N PRO A 118 7.12 -3.45 -21.77
CA PRO A 118 7.96 -3.81 -22.92
C PRO A 118 7.93 -2.77 -24.05
N ASP A 119 6.81 -2.06 -24.18
CA ASP A 119 6.57 -1.06 -25.22
C ASP A 119 7.08 0.34 -24.81
N PHE A 120 7.78 0.43 -23.67
CA PHE A 120 8.30 1.70 -23.20
C PHE A 120 9.47 2.18 -24.07
N GLU A 121 9.19 3.23 -24.84
CA GLU A 121 10.19 4.02 -25.56
C GLU A 121 10.20 5.44 -24.99
N THR A 122 11.38 6.03 -24.80
CA THR A 122 11.47 7.40 -24.32
C THR A 122 12.57 8.18 -25.02
N GLU A 123 12.23 9.39 -25.46
CA GLU A 123 13.18 10.39 -25.93
C GLU A 123 13.78 11.19 -24.74
N LYS A 124 13.15 11.12 -23.56
CA LYS A 124 13.60 11.86 -22.37
C LYS A 124 14.76 11.15 -21.71
N GLN A 125 15.74 11.94 -21.26
CA GLN A 125 16.88 11.40 -20.53
C GLN A 125 16.43 10.84 -19.18
N LEU A 126 16.66 9.54 -18.98
CA LEU A 126 16.46 8.87 -17.70
C LEU A 126 17.60 9.20 -16.75
N SER A 127 17.28 9.37 -15.48
CA SER A 127 18.31 9.48 -14.44
C SER A 127 19.07 8.15 -14.28
N ALA A 128 20.28 8.20 -13.74
CA ALA A 128 21.09 7.00 -13.50
C ALA A 128 20.36 5.95 -12.64
N ASN A 129 19.54 6.38 -11.67
CA ASN A 129 18.77 5.47 -10.82
C ASN A 129 17.57 4.86 -11.56
N GLU A 130 16.89 5.63 -12.41
CA GLU A 130 15.82 5.12 -13.26
C GLU A 130 16.34 4.06 -14.24
N GLN A 131 17.47 4.34 -14.88
CA GLN A 131 18.10 3.39 -15.80
C GLN A 131 18.49 2.09 -15.10
N LYS A 132 19.11 2.16 -13.91
CA LYS A 132 19.43 0.98 -13.10
C LYS A 132 18.21 0.11 -12.78
N VAL A 133 17.09 0.75 -12.43
CA VAL A 133 15.83 0.04 -12.16
C VAL A 133 15.32 -0.66 -13.41
N LEU A 134 15.27 0.02 -14.55
CA LEU A 134 14.83 -0.58 -15.82
C LEU A 134 15.74 -1.71 -16.28
N ASP A 135 17.06 -1.55 -16.16
CA ASP A 135 18.02 -2.59 -16.54
C ASP A 135 17.87 -3.85 -15.67
N SER A 136 17.55 -3.69 -14.39
CA SER A 136 17.23 -4.82 -13.52
C SER A 136 15.93 -5.51 -13.94
N LEU A 137 14.89 -4.75 -14.29
CA LEU A 137 13.60 -5.32 -14.67
C LEU A 137 13.60 -5.90 -16.09
N ARG A 138 14.47 -5.44 -16.99
CA ARG A 138 14.66 -6.08 -18.31
C ARG A 138 15.15 -7.53 -18.19
N LYS A 139 15.90 -7.85 -17.13
CA LYS A 139 16.37 -9.23 -16.86
C LYS A 139 15.28 -10.09 -16.23
N GLU A 140 14.52 -9.52 -15.30
CA GLU A 140 13.40 -10.16 -14.63
C GLU A 140 12.21 -9.18 -14.60
N PRO A 141 11.22 -9.34 -15.50
CA PRO A 141 10.22 -8.30 -15.82
C PRO A 141 9.25 -7.99 -14.69
N GLU A 142 9.17 -8.83 -13.66
CA GLU A 142 8.24 -8.68 -12.55
C GLU A 142 8.98 -8.87 -11.22
N ARG A 143 8.95 -7.85 -10.35
CA ARG A 143 9.60 -7.90 -9.03
C ARG A 143 8.87 -7.07 -7.99
N ASP A 144 9.03 -7.46 -6.72
CA ASP A 144 8.66 -6.62 -5.60
C ASP A 144 9.67 -5.49 -5.37
N ILE A 145 9.20 -4.34 -4.89
CA ILE A 145 10.03 -3.15 -4.63
C ILE A 145 11.17 -3.46 -3.65
N THR A 146 10.96 -4.33 -2.65
CA THR A 146 11.99 -4.68 -1.66
C THR A 146 13.18 -5.41 -2.27
N LYS A 147 12.93 -6.41 -3.12
CA LYS A 147 13.99 -7.11 -3.85
C LYS A 147 14.69 -6.18 -4.82
N LEU A 148 13.92 -5.38 -5.56
CA LEU A 148 14.49 -4.40 -6.48
C LEU A 148 15.38 -3.38 -5.76
N GLN A 149 15.00 -2.97 -4.55
CA GLN A 149 15.79 -2.08 -3.71
C GLN A 149 17.16 -2.68 -3.35
N LYS A 150 17.19 -3.98 -3.00
CA LYS A 150 18.42 -4.68 -2.65
C LYS A 150 19.35 -4.84 -3.85
N ASP A 151 18.80 -5.15 -5.01
CA ASP A 151 19.58 -5.44 -6.21
C ASP A 151 20.15 -4.16 -6.84
N THR A 152 19.47 -3.03 -6.67
CA THR A 152 19.90 -1.73 -7.20
C THR A 152 20.71 -0.89 -6.20
N ASP A 153 20.73 -1.28 -4.91
CA ASP A 153 21.31 -0.55 -3.77
C ASP A 153 20.79 0.90 -3.62
N ILE A 154 19.56 1.15 -4.05
CA ILE A 154 18.92 2.48 -3.98
C ILE A 154 18.21 2.63 -2.64
N LYS A 155 18.72 3.49 -1.75
CA LYS A 155 18.12 3.70 -0.41
C LYS A 155 16.66 4.17 -0.44
N ASN A 156 16.33 5.10 -1.34
CA ASN A 156 14.97 5.65 -1.50
C ASN A 156 14.43 5.30 -2.89
N ILE A 157 14.05 4.03 -3.08
CA ILE A 157 13.61 3.54 -4.40
C ILE A 157 12.19 4.01 -4.79
N LEU A 158 11.31 4.26 -3.81
CA LEU A 158 9.91 4.60 -4.07
C LEU A 158 9.69 5.85 -4.95
N PRO A 159 10.43 6.97 -4.77
CA PRO A 159 10.38 8.09 -5.72
C PRO A 159 10.79 7.73 -7.15
N VAL A 160 11.79 6.85 -7.30
CA VAL A 160 12.27 6.39 -8.61
C VAL A 160 11.19 5.55 -9.29
N VAL A 161 10.58 4.63 -8.55
CA VAL A 161 9.44 3.82 -9.03
C VAL A 161 8.26 4.71 -9.40
N LYS A 162 7.93 5.71 -8.58
CA LYS A 162 6.87 6.68 -8.88
C LYS A 162 7.17 7.44 -10.19
N SER A 163 8.38 7.97 -10.35
CA SER A 163 8.79 8.66 -11.58
C SER A 163 8.68 7.77 -12.82
N LEU A 164 9.04 6.49 -12.71
CA LEU A 164 8.92 5.53 -13.80
C LEU A 164 7.47 5.13 -14.10
N LEU A 165 6.60 5.04 -13.09
CA LEU A 165 5.15 4.88 -13.28
C LEU A 165 4.54 6.11 -13.97
N ASP A 166 4.92 7.32 -13.56
CA ASP A 166 4.49 8.58 -14.17
C ASP A 166 4.95 8.72 -15.64
N LYS A 167 6.05 8.03 -16.00
CA LYS A 167 6.58 7.93 -17.37
C LYS A 167 6.01 6.76 -18.17
N GLU A 168 5.09 5.97 -17.59
CA GLU A 168 4.52 4.76 -18.21
C GLU A 168 5.58 3.67 -18.53
N ALA A 169 6.74 3.72 -17.87
CA ALA A 169 7.79 2.72 -18.02
C ALA A 169 7.51 1.43 -17.23
N LEU A 170 6.60 1.51 -16.26
CA LEU A 170 6.24 0.43 -15.35
C LEU A 170 4.71 0.33 -15.24
N TYR A 171 4.25 -0.88 -14.94
CA TYR A 171 2.89 -1.16 -14.52
C TYR A 171 2.89 -1.72 -13.10
N LEU A 172 1.80 -1.52 -12.37
CA LEU A 172 1.56 -2.22 -11.12
C LEU A 172 0.77 -3.49 -11.40
N LYS A 173 1.26 -4.61 -10.87
CA LYS A 173 0.53 -5.88 -10.93
C LYS A 173 -0.39 -6.00 -9.72
N GLU A 174 -1.69 -5.89 -9.97
CA GLU A 174 -2.71 -6.21 -8.97
C GLU A 174 -3.15 -7.67 -9.11
N GLU A 175 -2.67 -8.54 -8.23
CA GLU A 175 -3.24 -9.88 -8.08
C GLU A 175 -4.25 -9.89 -6.92
N LEU A 176 -5.50 -10.24 -7.21
CA LEU A 176 -6.47 -10.62 -6.17
C LEU A 176 -6.09 -11.98 -5.58
N ARG A 177 -5.13 -12.00 -4.66
CA ARG A 177 -4.75 -13.21 -3.94
C ARG A 177 -5.81 -13.51 -2.88
N ARG A 178 -6.54 -14.61 -3.05
CA ARG A 178 -7.40 -15.15 -1.99
C ARG A 178 -6.50 -15.74 -0.90
N THR A 179 -6.27 -14.98 0.17
CA THR A 179 -5.41 -15.37 1.30
C THR A 179 -6.02 -16.44 2.20
N TYR A 180 -7.27 -16.83 1.97
CA TYR A 180 -7.94 -17.83 2.79
C TYR A 180 -7.80 -19.22 2.17
N LYS A 181 -7.45 -20.20 3.01
CA LYS A 181 -7.59 -21.61 2.69
C LYS A 181 -8.98 -22.03 3.17
N PRO A 182 -9.92 -22.45 2.29
CA PRO A 182 -11.26 -22.84 2.73
C PRO A 182 -11.15 -23.92 3.80
N LYS A 183 -11.86 -23.74 4.91
CA LYS A 183 -12.00 -24.80 5.90
C LYS A 183 -12.84 -25.91 5.28
N THR A 184 -12.25 -27.08 5.08
CA THR A 184 -12.97 -28.27 4.63
C THR A 184 -13.37 -29.11 5.84
N GLU A 185 -14.62 -29.53 5.90
CA GLU A 185 -15.12 -30.46 6.89
C GLU A 185 -15.58 -31.73 6.19
N VAL A 186 -15.23 -32.88 6.76
CA VAL A 186 -15.72 -34.17 6.26
C VAL A 186 -17.22 -34.23 6.56
N ARG A 187 -18.02 -34.31 5.49
CA ARG A 187 -19.47 -34.52 5.60
C ARG A 187 -19.82 -35.82 4.91
N ILE A 188 -20.73 -36.55 5.52
CA ILE A 188 -21.36 -37.71 4.90
C ILE A 188 -22.64 -37.21 4.25
N ARG A 189 -22.85 -37.58 2.99
CA ARG A 189 -24.12 -37.38 2.29
C ARG A 189 -24.61 -38.75 1.86
N LEU A 190 -25.92 -38.95 1.87
CA LEU A 190 -26.52 -40.15 1.31
C LEU A 190 -26.10 -40.32 -0.16
N ALA A 191 -25.88 -41.58 -0.56
CA ALA A 191 -25.58 -41.90 -1.94
C ALA A 191 -26.75 -41.43 -2.82
N LYS A 192 -26.47 -40.88 -4.02
CA LYS A 192 -27.48 -40.28 -4.93
C LYS A 192 -28.71 -41.16 -5.22
N LYS A 193 -28.64 -42.47 -4.99
CA LYS A 193 -29.77 -43.40 -5.16
C LYS A 193 -30.82 -43.31 -4.05
N ILE A 194 -30.49 -42.74 -2.90
CA ILE A 194 -31.36 -42.61 -1.73
C ILE A 194 -31.53 -41.12 -1.48
N ASP A 195 -32.35 -40.49 -2.32
CA ASP A 195 -32.71 -39.08 -2.21
C ASP A 195 -34.23 -39.03 -2.04
N GLY A 196 -34.69 -39.04 -0.79
CA GLY A 196 -36.12 -38.99 -0.45
C GLY A 196 -36.48 -39.79 0.80
N GLU A 197 -37.44 -39.27 1.58
CA GLU A 197 -37.89 -39.87 2.84
C GLU A 197 -38.38 -41.32 2.71
N GLU A 198 -39.06 -41.67 1.60
CA GLU A 198 -39.57 -43.03 1.39
C GLU A 198 -38.45 -44.05 1.18
N SER A 199 -37.44 -43.69 0.38
CA SER A 199 -36.27 -44.54 0.15
C SER A 199 -35.44 -44.74 1.42
N LEU A 200 -35.37 -43.72 2.29
CA LEU A 200 -34.75 -43.81 3.60
C LEU A 200 -35.51 -44.74 4.54
N LYS A 201 -36.85 -44.62 4.59
CA LYS A 201 -37.70 -45.47 5.42
C LYS A 201 -37.59 -46.95 5.05
N GLN A 202 -37.51 -47.27 3.75
CA GLN A 202 -37.29 -48.64 3.29
C GLN A 202 -35.97 -49.21 3.80
N LEU A 203 -34.88 -48.44 3.66
CA LEU A 203 -33.54 -48.89 4.10
C LEU A 203 -33.45 -49.08 5.62
N PHE A 204 -34.12 -48.24 6.41
CA PHE A 204 -34.16 -48.37 7.88
C PHE A 204 -34.95 -49.60 8.34
N ASN A 205 -35.94 -50.05 7.57
CA ASN A 205 -36.73 -51.24 7.90
C ASN A 205 -36.02 -52.55 7.52
N GLU A 206 -34.99 -52.50 6.67
CA GLU A 206 -34.19 -53.66 6.24
C GLU A 206 -32.94 -53.90 7.13
N LEU A 207 -32.64 -52.99 8.06
CA LEU A 207 -31.56 -53.09 9.07
C LEU A 207 -32.07 -53.69 10.38
#